data_AF-A0A0R2K2U3-F1
#
_entry.id   AF-A0A0R2K2U3-F1
#
_cell.length_a   1.000
_cell.length_b   1.000
_cell.length_c   1.000
_cell.angle_alpha   90.00
_cell.angle_beta   90.00
_cell.angle_gamma   90.00
#
_symmetry.space_group_name_H-M   'P 1'
#
loop_
_entity.id
_entity.type
_entity.pdbx_description
1 polymer ?
#
loop_
_entity_poly.entity_id
_entity_poly.type
_entity_poly.pdbx_seq_one_letter_code
_entity_poly.pdbx_strand_id
1 'polypeptide(L)'
;MESIPAEKVHHELGDKHCPDCHHELTEIGKQPVRQEVIFIPAQLKKLEHIQHAYKCEYCSQRDLTDKIIKAKLPKTPLKHGLGSASLIAHTLYQKYEMKVPDYRQENDWRKLGLDLSRQMLNYWGLKSSDYYFKHMYKLLKQKLLKRPILHADETYYTVLESETIKTYYWVFLSGKHDQYGITLYHHDPHRSGQVALDFLGNYNGYLHCDMWQAYT
;
A
#
# COMPACT_ATOMS: atom_id res chain seq x y z
N MET A 1 -13.38 -3.23 -18.91
CA MET A 1 -14.69 -2.74 -18.43
C MET A 1 -15.50 -3.80 -17.71
N GLU A 2 -15.33 -5.10 -18.02
CA GLU A 2 -16.14 -6.20 -17.45
C GLU A 2 -16.05 -6.37 -15.92
N SER A 3 -15.04 -5.79 -15.26
CA SER A 3 -14.85 -5.87 -13.80
C SER A 3 -15.43 -4.69 -13.01
N ILE A 4 -15.95 -3.64 -13.67
CA ILE A 4 -16.53 -2.47 -12.98
C ILE A 4 -18.02 -2.75 -12.74
N PRO A 5 -18.52 -2.66 -11.48
CA PRO A 5 -19.93 -2.81 -11.19
C PRO A 5 -20.77 -1.82 -12.01
N ALA A 6 -21.72 -2.34 -12.78
CA ALA A 6 -22.58 -1.54 -13.64
C ALA A 6 -23.95 -1.34 -13.00
N GLU A 7 -24.28 -0.08 -12.70
CA GLU A 7 -25.67 0.30 -12.41
C GLU A 7 -26.42 0.44 -13.73
N LYS A 8 -27.57 -0.21 -13.86
CA LYS A 8 -28.42 -0.14 -15.06
C LYS A 8 -29.44 0.97 -14.89
N VAL A 9 -29.22 2.08 -15.59
CA VAL A 9 -30.23 3.14 -15.72
C VAL A 9 -31.13 2.80 -16.90
N HIS A 10 -32.41 2.63 -16.63
CA HIS A 10 -33.43 2.34 -17.64
C HIS A 10 -34.05 3.63 -18.14
N HIS A 11 -34.04 3.84 -19.46
CA HIS A 11 -34.71 4.95 -20.12
C HIS A 11 -36.00 4.42 -20.76
N GLU A 12 -37.11 4.55 -20.05
CA GLU A 12 -38.44 4.17 -20.54
C GLU A 12 -39.17 5.35 -21.18
N LEU A 13 -40.12 5.06 -22.07
CA LEU A 13 -41.05 6.06 -22.57
C LEU A 13 -41.92 6.59 -21.42
N GLY A 14 -41.98 7.91 -21.29
CA GLY A 14 -42.82 8.57 -20.28
C GLY A 14 -44.32 8.44 -20.59
N ASP A 15 -44.70 8.51 -21.86
CA ASP A 15 -46.03 8.16 -22.34
C ASP A 15 -45.96 6.85 -23.12
N LYS A 16 -46.76 5.87 -22.68
CA LYS A 16 -46.84 4.55 -23.30
C LYS A 16 -48.01 4.47 -24.28
N HIS A 17 -48.57 5.60 -24.73
CA HIS A 17 -49.53 5.63 -25.83
C HIS A 17 -48.84 5.99 -27.15
N CYS A 18 -49.27 5.34 -28.23
CA CYS A 18 -48.81 5.64 -29.57
C CYS A 18 -49.21 7.09 -29.92
N PRO A 19 -48.27 7.94 -30.36
CA PRO A 19 -48.59 9.33 -30.70
C PRO A 19 -49.56 9.45 -31.88
N ASP A 20 -49.65 8.42 -32.74
CA ASP A 20 -50.45 8.45 -33.96
C ASP A 20 -51.86 7.89 -33.77
N CYS A 21 -52.01 6.80 -33.01
CA CYS A 21 -53.29 6.10 -32.83
C CYS A 21 -53.77 6.01 -31.39
N HIS A 22 -53.01 6.57 -30.44
CA HIS A 22 -53.32 6.64 -29.00
C HIS A 22 -53.57 5.29 -28.30
N HIS A 23 -53.26 4.17 -28.94
CA HIS A 23 -53.30 2.85 -28.29
C HIS A 23 -52.03 2.62 -27.46
N GLU A 24 -52.15 1.76 -26.44
CA GLU A 24 -51.03 1.42 -25.55
C GLU A 24 -49.92 0.65 -26.29
N LEU A 25 -48.67 1.06 -26.06
CA LEU A 25 -47.45 0.49 -26.61
C LEU A 25 -46.97 -0.66 -25.74
N THR A 26 -46.50 -1.74 -26.37
CA THR A 26 -45.90 -2.88 -25.68
C THR A 26 -44.38 -2.86 -25.85
N GLU A 27 -43.62 -3.16 -24.79
CA GLU A 27 -42.16 -3.27 -24.86
C GLU A 27 -41.76 -4.48 -25.73
N ILE A 28 -41.03 -4.24 -26.81
CA ILE A 28 -40.58 -5.29 -27.76
C ILE A 28 -39.14 -5.77 -27.49
N GLY A 29 -38.39 -5.04 -26.67
CA GLY A 29 -37.01 -5.39 -26.31
C GLY A 29 -36.23 -4.22 -25.75
N LYS A 30 -35.10 -4.55 -25.11
CA LYS A 30 -34.15 -3.58 -24.57
C LYS A 30 -32.73 -3.99 -24.95
N GLN A 31 -31.93 -3.02 -25.38
CA GLN A 31 -30.53 -3.21 -25.70
C GLN A 31 -29.69 -2.10 -25.05
N PRO A 32 -28.49 -2.41 -24.55
CA PRO A 32 -27.58 -1.39 -24.03
C PRO A 32 -27.08 -0.54 -25.20
N VAL A 33 -27.43 0.75 -25.21
CA VAL A 33 -27.06 1.69 -26.28
C VAL A 33 -25.76 2.45 -25.99
N ARG A 34 -25.43 2.63 -24.70
CA ARG A 34 -24.24 3.37 -24.27
C ARG A 34 -23.79 2.90 -22.89
N GLN A 35 -22.48 3.00 -22.65
CA GLN A 35 -21.90 2.81 -21.33
C GLN A 35 -21.08 4.06 -20.99
N GLU A 36 -21.28 4.58 -19.78
CA GLU A 36 -20.51 5.68 -19.22
C GLU A 36 -19.90 5.22 -17.90
N VAL A 37 -18.69 5.71 -17.59
CA VAL A 37 -18.04 5.47 -16.30
C VAL A 37 -18.13 6.75 -15.50
N ILE A 38 -18.74 6.67 -14.32
CA ILE A 38 -18.88 7.79 -13.40
C ILE A 38 -17.66 7.77 -12.46
N PHE A 39 -16.95 8.89 -12.36
CA PHE A 39 -15.89 9.07 -11.38
C PHE A 39 -16.49 9.51 -10.05
N ILE A 40 -16.42 8.64 -9.04
CA ILE A 40 -16.79 8.97 -7.66
C ILE A 40 -15.49 9.23 -6.88
N PRO A 41 -15.27 10.46 -6.37
CA PRO A 41 -14.06 10.78 -5.61
C PRO A 41 -13.93 9.95 -4.33
N ALA A 42 -12.71 9.87 -3.79
CA ALA A 42 -12.44 9.20 -2.53
C ALA A 42 -13.26 9.80 -1.37
N GLN A 43 -13.81 8.94 -0.50
CA GLN A 43 -14.60 9.33 0.66
C GLN A 43 -13.88 8.99 1.96
N LEU A 44 -13.93 9.91 2.92
CA LEU A 44 -13.38 9.70 4.26
C LEU A 44 -14.50 9.39 5.27
N LYS A 45 -14.27 8.37 6.11
CA LYS A 45 -15.17 7.98 7.20
C LYS A 45 -14.41 7.94 8.51
N LYS A 46 -14.89 8.68 9.51
CA LYS A 46 -14.38 8.59 10.89
C LYS A 46 -14.99 7.38 11.58
N LEU A 47 -14.14 6.54 12.19
CA LEU A 47 -14.57 5.44 13.04
C LEU A 47 -14.13 5.74 14.47
N GLU A 48 -15.09 5.91 15.37
CA GLU A 48 -14.84 6.10 16.80
C GLU A 48 -15.00 4.78 17.54
N HIS A 49 -13.92 4.29 18.13
CA HIS A 49 -13.92 3.08 18.93
C HIS A 49 -14.13 3.43 20.41
N ILE A 50 -15.32 3.16 20.92
CA ILE A 50 -15.68 3.40 22.33
C ILE A 50 -15.35 2.14 23.14
N GLN A 51 -14.43 2.25 24.12
CA GLN A 51 -14.08 1.16 25.01
C GLN A 51 -14.91 1.21 26.28
N HIS A 52 -15.75 0.20 26.49
CA HIS A 52 -16.50 0.05 27.72
C HIS A 52 -15.67 -0.67 28.80
N ALA A 53 -15.79 -0.19 30.03
CA ALA A 53 -15.19 -0.76 31.23
C ALA A 53 -16.29 -1.14 32.21
N TYR A 54 -16.14 -2.28 32.88
CA TYR A 54 -17.10 -2.81 33.83
C TYR A 54 -16.41 -3.09 35.15
N LYS A 55 -17.05 -2.74 36.26
CA LYS A 55 -16.60 -3.04 37.61
C LYS A 55 -17.31 -4.28 38.13
N CYS A 56 -16.56 -5.22 38.70
CA CYS A 56 -17.14 -6.35 39.41
C CYS A 56 -17.36 -5.97 40.88
N GLU A 57 -18.57 -5.55 41.22
CA GLU A 57 -18.91 -5.09 42.59
C GLU A 57 -18.56 -6.11 43.66
N TYR A 58 -18.81 -7.40 43.39
CA TYR A 58 -18.54 -8.48 44.34
C TYR A 58 -17.05 -8.61 44.69
N CYS A 59 -16.15 -8.58 43.71
CA CYS A 59 -14.70 -8.66 43.97
C CYS A 59 -14.21 -7.36 44.62
N SER A 60 -14.66 -6.23 44.10
CA SER A 60 -14.30 -4.90 44.59
C SER A 60 -14.65 -4.63 46.05
N GLN A 61 -15.70 -5.26 46.59
CA GLN A 61 -16.07 -5.11 48.00
C GLN A 61 -15.24 -5.99 48.94
N ARG A 62 -14.60 -7.04 48.41
CA ARG A 62 -13.88 -8.06 49.21
C ARG A 62 -12.37 -7.87 49.18
N ASP A 63 -11.86 -7.23 48.14
CA ASP A 63 -10.45 -6.94 47.96
C ASP A 63 -10.16 -5.45 48.25
N LEU A 64 -8.91 -5.13 48.57
CA LEU A 64 -8.45 -3.75 48.78
C LEU A 64 -8.42 -2.92 47.48
N THR A 65 -8.61 -3.56 46.34
CA THR A 65 -8.55 -2.93 45.01
C THR A 65 -9.75 -3.29 44.14
N ASP A 66 -10.18 -2.31 43.34
CA ASP A 66 -11.31 -2.50 42.44
C ASP A 66 -10.97 -3.43 41.27
N LYS A 67 -11.87 -4.40 41.00
CA LYS A 67 -11.74 -5.28 39.84
C LYS A 67 -12.47 -4.69 38.63
N ILE A 68 -11.71 -4.01 37.77
CA ILE A 68 -12.20 -3.39 36.53
C ILE A 68 -11.78 -4.23 35.32
N ILE A 69 -12.74 -4.58 34.47
CA ILE A 69 -12.55 -5.33 33.23
C ILE A 69 -12.92 -4.44 32.05
N LYS A 70 -12.01 -4.28 31.09
CA LYS A 70 -12.25 -3.50 29.87
C LYS A 70 -12.44 -4.41 28.66
N ALA A 71 -13.33 -4.02 27.76
CA ALA A 71 -13.49 -4.70 26.48
C ALA A 71 -12.18 -4.65 25.67
N LYS A 72 -11.84 -5.75 24.98
CA LYS A 72 -10.64 -5.79 24.11
C LYS A 72 -10.88 -4.93 22.88
N LEU A 73 -9.93 -4.05 22.57
CA LEU A 73 -9.93 -3.27 21.33
C LEU A 73 -9.08 -3.95 20.25
N PRO A 74 -9.46 -3.80 18.96
CA PRO A 74 -8.59 -4.20 17.87
C PRO A 74 -7.29 -3.40 17.91
N LYS A 75 -6.18 -4.06 17.56
CA LYS A 75 -4.88 -3.39 17.48
C LYS A 75 -4.86 -2.46 16.28
N THR A 76 -4.43 -1.22 16.48
CA THR A 76 -4.19 -0.30 15.37
C THR A 76 -2.89 -0.67 14.65
N PRO A 77 -2.76 -0.37 13.33
CA PRO A 77 -1.53 -0.66 12.60
C PRO A 77 -0.33 0.09 13.18
N LEU A 78 -0.52 1.38 13.44
CA LEU A 78 0.47 2.23 14.09
C LEU A 78 -0.12 2.75 15.40
N LYS A 79 0.69 2.80 16.45
CA LYS A 79 0.27 3.34 17.75
C LYS A 79 0.18 4.86 17.67
N HIS A 80 -0.79 5.44 18.37
CA HIS A 80 -0.94 6.89 18.59
C HIS A 80 -1.01 7.75 17.30
N GLY A 81 -2.01 7.50 16.44
CA GLY A 81 -2.26 8.35 15.29
C GLY A 81 -3.62 8.09 14.63
N LEU A 82 -3.99 8.96 13.68
CA LEU A 82 -5.23 8.87 12.91
C LEU A 82 -5.19 7.79 11.80
N GLY A 83 -4.04 7.16 11.59
CA GLY A 83 -3.78 6.25 10.49
C GLY A 83 -4.48 4.90 10.65
N SER A 84 -5.63 4.73 9.99
CA SER A 84 -6.19 3.40 9.75
C SER A 84 -5.33 2.62 8.74
N ALA A 85 -5.52 1.30 8.66
CA ALA A 85 -4.79 0.47 7.72
C ALA A 85 -5.03 0.91 6.26
N SER A 86 -6.28 1.27 5.93
CA SER A 86 -6.64 1.74 4.58
C SER A 86 -6.02 3.10 4.26
N LEU A 87 -6.06 4.04 5.20
CA LEU A 87 -5.49 5.38 4.99
C LEU A 87 -3.98 5.32 4.80
N ILE A 88 -3.28 4.56 5.66
CA ILE A 88 -1.83 4.35 5.53
C ILE A 88 -1.49 3.67 4.22
N ALA A 89 -2.18 2.57 3.87
CA ALA A 89 -1.93 1.84 2.62
C ALA A 89 -2.11 2.74 1.40
N HIS A 90 -3.15 3.58 1.38
CA HIS A 90 -3.39 4.50 0.28
C HIS A 90 -2.31 5.59 0.17
N THR A 91 -1.84 6.16 1.28
CA THR A 91 -0.69 7.09 1.31
C THR A 91 0.58 6.44 0.74
N LEU A 92 0.86 5.19 1.11
CA LEU A 92 2.02 4.45 0.59
C LEU A 92 1.88 4.17 -0.91
N TYR A 93 0.70 3.75 -1.35
CA TYR A 93 0.38 3.55 -2.76
C TYR A 93 0.60 4.85 -3.57
N GLN A 94 0.07 5.97 -3.08
CA GLN A 94 0.30 7.27 -3.72
C GLN A 94 1.79 7.61 -3.82
N LYS A 95 2.56 7.38 -2.75
CA LYS A 95 3.99 7.71 -2.72
C LYS A 95 4.83 6.85 -3.66
N TYR A 96 4.65 5.53 -3.58
CA TYR A 96 5.58 4.59 -4.20
C TYR A 96 5.12 4.09 -5.57
N GLU A 97 3.82 3.87 -5.76
CA GLU A 97 3.27 3.44 -7.05
C GLU A 97 3.01 4.66 -7.94
N MET A 98 2.20 5.59 -7.44
CA MET A 98 1.77 6.76 -8.23
C MET A 98 2.80 7.91 -8.26
N LYS A 99 3.92 7.76 -7.54
CA LYS A 99 5.01 8.76 -7.46
C LYS A 99 4.54 10.16 -7.04
N VAL A 100 3.52 10.24 -6.17
CA VAL A 100 3.00 11.49 -5.64
C VAL A 100 3.84 11.91 -4.42
N PRO A 101 4.59 13.03 -4.50
CA PRO A 101 5.38 13.55 -3.39
C PRO A 101 4.49 14.02 -2.24
N ASP A 102 4.99 13.94 -1.01
CA ASP A 102 4.18 14.14 0.20
C ASP A 102 3.49 15.50 0.29
N TYR A 103 4.07 16.57 -0.27
CA TYR A 103 3.43 17.89 -0.27
C TYR A 103 2.16 17.93 -1.15
N ARG A 104 2.12 17.14 -2.23
CA ARG A 104 0.91 17.00 -3.06
C ARG A 104 -0.14 16.19 -2.32
N GLN A 105 0.27 15.10 -1.67
CA GLN A 105 -0.62 14.29 -0.83
C GLN A 105 -1.22 15.13 0.31
N GLU A 106 -0.40 15.88 1.05
CA GLU A 106 -0.85 16.80 2.11
C GLU A 106 -1.92 17.77 1.61
N ASN A 107 -1.70 18.38 0.44
CA ASN A 107 -2.70 19.27 -0.16
C ASN A 107 -3.98 18.54 -0.58
N ASP A 108 -3.88 17.34 -1.13
CA ASP A 108 -5.05 16.56 -1.57
C ASP A 108 -5.87 16.05 -0.36
N TRP A 109 -5.22 15.62 0.71
CA TRP A 109 -5.89 15.28 1.96
C TRP A 109 -6.60 16.48 2.57
N ARG A 110 -5.98 17.66 2.54
CA ARG A 110 -6.60 18.90 3.02
C ARG A 110 -7.86 19.27 2.25
N LYS A 111 -7.86 19.07 0.91
CA LYS A 111 -9.07 19.26 0.09
C LYS A 111 -10.21 18.30 0.45
N LEU A 112 -9.87 17.11 0.97
CA LEU A 112 -10.83 16.14 1.49
C LEU A 112 -11.24 16.42 2.95
N GLY A 113 -10.79 17.55 3.53
CA GLY A 113 -11.10 17.93 4.91
C GLY A 113 -10.25 17.22 5.98
N LEU A 114 -9.16 16.56 5.59
CA LEU A 114 -8.26 15.87 6.50
C LEU A 114 -6.89 16.55 6.52
N ASP A 115 -6.58 17.21 7.63
CA ASP A 115 -5.28 17.88 7.79
C ASP A 115 -4.20 16.85 8.20
N LEU A 116 -3.51 16.28 7.21
CA LEU A 116 -2.36 15.40 7.41
C LEU A 116 -1.08 16.13 7.06
N SER A 117 -0.19 16.27 8.05
CA SER A 117 1.12 16.87 7.81
C SER A 117 2.05 15.93 7.04
N ARG A 118 2.98 16.50 6.27
CA ARG A 118 4.10 15.75 5.65
C ARG A 118 4.89 14.91 6.65
N GLN A 119 5.07 15.40 7.88
CA GLN A 119 5.74 14.66 8.95
C GLN A 119 4.98 13.38 9.32
N MET A 120 3.66 13.45 9.39
CA MET A 120 2.82 12.29 9.69
C MET A 120 2.84 11.26 8.55
N LEU A 121 2.78 11.72 7.29
CA LEU A 121 2.89 10.84 6.12
C LEU A 121 4.24 10.10 6.10
N ASN A 122 5.34 10.81 6.37
CA ASN A 122 6.67 10.20 6.48
C ASN A 122 6.78 9.23 7.65
N TYR A 123 6.24 9.60 8.82
CA TYR A 123 6.19 8.71 9.98
C TYR A 123 5.47 7.40 9.66
N TRP A 124 4.33 7.47 8.97
CA TRP A 124 3.60 6.26 8.55
C TRP A 124 4.39 5.40 7.58
N GLY A 125 5.09 6.00 6.61
CA GLY A 125 6.02 5.31 5.71
C GLY A 125 7.09 4.54 6.47
N LEU A 126 7.82 5.23 7.34
CA LEU A 126 8.92 4.65 8.11
C LEU A 126 8.44 3.51 9.02
N LYS A 127 7.38 3.74 9.81
CA LYS A 127 6.89 2.73 10.74
C LYS A 127 6.25 1.53 10.04
N SER A 128 5.61 1.74 8.89
CA SER A 128 5.09 0.63 8.10
C SER A 128 6.22 -0.24 7.55
N SER A 129 7.32 0.40 7.10
CA SER A 129 8.53 -0.30 6.69
C SER A 129 9.14 -1.12 7.84
N ASP A 130 9.33 -0.49 9.00
CA ASP A 130 9.94 -1.14 10.18
C ASP A 130 9.12 -2.33 10.69
N TYR A 131 7.81 -2.14 10.85
CA TYR A 131 6.95 -3.13 11.51
C TYR A 131 6.54 -4.26 10.57
N TYR A 132 6.27 -3.96 9.31
CA TYR A 132 5.69 -4.92 8.37
C TYR A 132 6.69 -5.33 7.27
N PHE A 133 7.18 -4.37 6.48
CA PHE A 133 7.92 -4.69 5.26
C PHE A 133 9.33 -5.22 5.51
N LYS A 134 9.99 -4.83 6.59
CA LYS A 134 11.33 -5.31 6.94
C LYS A 134 11.37 -6.84 7.10
N HIS A 135 10.33 -7.43 7.68
CA HIS A 135 10.21 -8.87 7.85
C HIS A 135 10.01 -9.57 6.50
N MET A 136 9.16 -9.00 5.64
CA MET A 136 8.96 -9.50 4.28
C MET A 136 10.24 -9.42 3.45
N TYR A 137 10.94 -8.28 3.51
CA TYR A 137 12.22 -8.08 2.82
C TYR A 137 13.25 -9.14 3.23
N LYS A 138 13.41 -9.41 4.54
CA LYS A 138 14.30 -10.44 5.05
C LYS A 138 13.93 -11.84 4.52
N LEU A 139 12.65 -12.18 4.53
CA LEU A 139 12.17 -13.47 4.02
C LEU A 139 12.38 -13.59 2.51
N LEU A 140 12.10 -12.53 1.75
CA LEU A 140 12.33 -12.49 0.32
C LEU A 140 13.82 -12.60 -0.02
N LYS A 141 14.70 -11.94 0.75
CA LYS A 141 16.17 -12.11 0.62
C LYS A 141 16.59 -13.56 0.83
N GLN A 142 16.10 -14.21 1.89
CA GLN A 142 16.39 -15.63 2.14
C GLN A 142 15.90 -16.54 1.01
N LYS A 143 14.76 -16.23 0.40
CA LYS A 143 14.24 -17.00 -0.74
C LYS A 143 15.00 -16.71 -2.03
N LEU A 144 15.42 -15.46 -2.24
CA LEU A 144 16.21 -15.03 -3.38
C LEU A 144 17.57 -15.74 -3.40
N LEU A 145 18.29 -15.75 -2.28
CA LEU A 145 19.61 -16.39 -2.16
C LEU A 145 19.59 -17.93 -2.30
N LYS A 146 18.42 -18.56 -2.39
CA LYS A 146 18.26 -19.99 -2.71
C LYS A 146 18.06 -20.26 -4.20
N ARG A 147 17.91 -19.21 -5.02
CA ARG A 147 17.76 -19.36 -6.47
C ARG A 147 19.10 -19.74 -7.09
N PRO A 148 19.12 -20.56 -8.15
CA PRO A 148 20.36 -20.97 -8.80
C PRO A 148 21.02 -19.82 -9.59
N ILE A 149 20.21 -18.84 -10.03
CA ILE A 149 20.66 -17.71 -10.85
C ILE A 149 20.04 -16.44 -10.27
N LEU A 150 20.89 -15.43 -10.06
CA LEU A 150 20.53 -14.09 -9.65
C LEU A 150 21.03 -13.08 -10.68
N HIS A 151 20.37 -11.93 -10.75
CA HIS A 151 20.92 -10.76 -11.41
C HIS A 151 21.21 -9.67 -10.38
N ALA A 152 22.28 -8.92 -10.60
CA ALA A 152 22.62 -7.75 -9.83
C ALA A 152 22.97 -6.58 -10.74
N ASP A 153 22.56 -5.38 -10.32
CA ASP A 153 22.90 -4.12 -10.95
C ASP A 153 22.88 -3.01 -9.88
N GLU A 154 23.59 -1.91 -10.11
CA GLU A 154 23.58 -0.76 -9.23
C GLU A 154 23.40 0.53 -10.00
N THR A 155 22.49 1.38 -9.52
CA THR A 155 22.23 2.68 -10.14
C THR A 155 22.49 3.79 -9.13
N TYR A 156 23.23 4.81 -9.57
CA TYR A 156 23.51 5.97 -8.74
C TYR A 156 22.29 6.88 -8.62
N TYR A 157 22.16 7.52 -7.47
CA TYR A 157 21.21 8.60 -7.22
C TYR A 157 21.78 9.55 -6.15
N THR A 158 21.14 10.70 -5.97
CA THR A 158 21.59 11.72 -5.01
C THR A 158 20.60 11.82 -3.86
N VAL A 159 21.10 11.72 -2.64
CA VAL A 159 20.36 11.97 -1.40
C VAL A 159 20.75 13.35 -0.88
N LEU A 160 19.76 14.18 -0.56
CA LEU A 160 19.95 15.60 -0.20
C LEU A 160 20.91 15.82 0.99
N GLU A 161 20.95 14.88 1.94
CA GLU A 161 21.76 14.96 3.18
C GLU A 161 22.77 13.81 3.29
N SER A 162 23.30 13.31 2.16
CA SER A 162 24.36 12.31 2.19
C SER A 162 25.75 12.97 2.26
N GLU A 163 26.65 12.35 3.04
CA GLU A 163 28.08 12.72 3.08
C GLU A 163 28.77 12.50 1.73
N THR A 164 28.22 11.61 0.89
CA THR A 164 28.73 11.29 -0.44
C THR A 164 27.87 11.91 -1.54
N ILE A 165 28.51 12.52 -2.55
CA ILE A 165 27.82 13.14 -3.70
C ILE A 165 26.98 12.10 -4.48
N LYS A 166 27.46 10.86 -4.55
CA LYS A 166 26.77 9.74 -5.20
C LYS A 166 26.45 8.67 -4.16
N THR A 167 25.19 8.29 -4.11
CA THR A 167 24.68 7.13 -3.37
C THR A 167 24.13 6.10 -4.36
N TYR A 168 23.95 4.85 -3.95
CA TYR A 168 23.57 3.78 -4.86
C TYR A 168 22.38 3.00 -4.31
N TYR A 169 21.47 2.61 -5.19
CA TYR A 169 20.58 1.49 -4.91
C TYR A 169 21.01 0.31 -5.76
N TRP A 170 21.27 -0.78 -5.07
CA TRP A 170 21.60 -2.07 -5.64
C TRP A 170 20.31 -2.84 -5.84
N VAL A 171 20.16 -3.45 -7.02
CA VAL A 171 19.01 -4.25 -7.38
C VAL A 171 19.46 -5.69 -7.49
N PHE A 172 18.93 -6.55 -6.63
CA PHE A 172 19.12 -8.00 -6.71
C PHE A 172 17.80 -8.63 -7.11
N LEU A 173 17.77 -9.36 -8.23
CA LEU A 173 16.54 -9.97 -8.72
C LEU A 173 16.74 -11.42 -9.14
N SER A 174 15.64 -12.18 -9.07
CA SER A 174 15.57 -13.55 -9.54
C SER A 174 15.67 -13.62 -11.07
N GLY A 175 15.98 -14.80 -11.62
CA GLY A 175 15.95 -15.02 -13.06
C GLY A 175 14.58 -14.72 -13.68
N LYS A 176 14.57 -14.22 -14.93
CA LYS A 176 13.35 -13.83 -15.67
C LYS A 176 12.30 -14.95 -15.77
N HIS A 177 12.73 -16.21 -15.76
CA HIS A 177 11.87 -17.38 -15.92
C HIS A 177 11.47 -18.04 -14.59
N ASP A 178 11.84 -17.45 -13.44
CA ASP A 178 11.34 -17.94 -12.17
C ASP A 178 9.83 -17.74 -12.06
N GLN A 179 9.10 -18.78 -11.65
CA GLN A 179 7.65 -18.73 -11.44
C GLN A 179 7.22 -17.62 -10.46
N TYR A 180 8.06 -17.34 -9.46
CA TYR A 180 7.83 -16.30 -8.46
C TYR A 180 8.99 -15.32 -8.50
N GLY A 181 8.81 -14.25 -9.28
CA GLY A 181 9.78 -13.17 -9.39
C GLY A 181 10.01 -12.45 -8.06
N ILE A 182 11.27 -12.19 -7.73
CA ILE A 182 11.67 -11.43 -6.56
C ILE A 182 12.63 -10.33 -7.03
N THR A 183 12.33 -9.08 -6.67
CA THR A 183 13.19 -7.92 -6.89
C THR A 183 13.41 -7.23 -5.56
N LEU A 184 14.66 -7.06 -5.15
CA LEU A 184 15.04 -6.40 -3.91
C LEU A 184 15.94 -5.21 -4.22
N TYR A 185 15.56 -4.07 -3.66
CA TYR A 185 16.37 -2.85 -3.65
C TYR A 185 17.15 -2.79 -2.34
N HIS A 186 18.44 -2.48 -2.41
CA HIS A 186 19.32 -2.34 -1.27
C HIS A 186 20.07 -1.01 -1.37
N HIS A 187 19.87 -0.14 -0.40
CA HIS A 187 20.53 1.16 -0.38
C HIS A 187 21.90 1.05 0.30
N ASP A 188 22.93 1.57 -0.37
CA ASP A 188 24.24 1.78 0.24
C ASP A 188 24.89 3.06 -0.34
N PRO A 189 25.53 3.91 0.48
CA PRO A 189 26.24 5.09 -0.03
C PRO A 189 27.46 4.72 -0.89
N HIS A 190 27.98 3.50 -0.80
CA HIS A 190 29.16 3.06 -1.51
C HIS A 190 28.85 2.23 -2.76
N ARG A 191 29.66 2.45 -3.80
CA ARG A 191 29.77 1.56 -4.96
C ARG A 191 30.99 0.68 -4.78
N SER A 192 30.90 -0.34 -3.92
CA SER A 192 32.01 -1.26 -3.64
C SER A 192 31.56 -2.71 -3.71
N GLY A 193 32.49 -3.61 -4.05
CA GLY A 193 32.22 -5.04 -4.03
C GLY A 193 31.86 -5.58 -2.65
N GLN A 194 32.28 -4.89 -1.59
CA GLN A 194 31.90 -5.22 -0.23
C GLN A 194 30.37 -5.17 -0.04
N VAL A 195 29.66 -4.23 -0.67
CA VAL A 195 28.20 -4.15 -0.56
C VAL A 195 27.54 -5.38 -1.20
N ALA A 196 28.04 -5.81 -2.36
CA ALA A 196 27.57 -7.03 -3.01
C ALA A 196 27.87 -8.26 -2.16
N LEU A 197 29.08 -8.37 -1.60
CA LEU A 197 29.48 -9.46 -0.70
C LEU A 197 28.64 -9.51 0.58
N ASP A 198 28.39 -8.37 1.22
CA ASP A 198 27.56 -8.29 2.43
C ASP A 198 26.10 -8.67 2.13
N PHE A 199 25.62 -8.34 0.93
CA PHE A 199 24.29 -8.74 0.50
C PHE A 199 24.20 -10.25 0.22
N LEU A 200 25.11 -10.78 -0.59
CA LEU A 200 25.10 -12.15 -1.09
C LEU A 200 25.56 -13.17 -0.04
N GLY A 201 26.48 -12.80 0.84
CA GLY A 201 27.07 -13.68 1.84
C GLY A 201 27.69 -14.92 1.20
N ASN A 202 27.30 -16.11 1.67
CA ASN A 202 27.79 -17.40 1.18
C ASN A 202 27.01 -17.92 -0.04
N TYR A 203 26.46 -17.03 -0.87
CA TYR A 203 25.76 -17.43 -2.10
C TYR A 203 26.70 -18.19 -3.03
N ASN A 204 26.26 -19.37 -3.49
CA ASN A 204 27.07 -20.29 -4.30
C ASN A 204 26.47 -20.58 -5.68
N GLY A 205 25.44 -19.82 -6.08
CA GLY A 205 24.85 -19.91 -7.41
C GLY A 205 25.51 -18.97 -8.42
N TYR A 206 24.89 -18.80 -9.56
CA TYR A 206 25.36 -17.90 -10.60
C TYR A 206 24.83 -16.49 -10.37
N LEU A 207 25.70 -15.50 -10.55
CA LEU A 207 25.35 -14.07 -10.55
C LEU A 207 25.56 -13.51 -11.96
N HIS A 208 24.50 -12.95 -12.53
CA HIS A 208 24.55 -12.22 -13.78
C HIS A 208 24.56 -10.72 -13.47
N CYS A 209 25.68 -10.08 -13.73
CA CYS A 209 25.89 -8.65 -13.50
C CYS A 209 26.54 -8.04 -14.74
N ASP A 210 26.69 -6.71 -14.74
CA ASP A 210 27.60 -6.08 -15.68
C ASP A 210 29.06 -6.54 -15.40
N MET A 211 29.97 -6.31 -16.34
CA MET A 211 31.38 -6.72 -16.21
C MET A 211 32.16 -5.85 -15.20
N TRP A 212 31.51 -5.30 -14.17
CA TRP A 212 32.18 -4.49 -13.17
C TRP A 212 32.90 -5.37 -12.13
N GLN A 213 34.17 -5.06 -11.87
CA GLN A 213 35.08 -5.88 -11.07
C GLN A 213 34.63 -6.13 -9.63
N ALA A 214 33.72 -5.32 -9.11
CA ALA A 214 33.21 -5.45 -7.74
C ALA A 214 32.31 -6.67 -7.51
N TYR A 215 31.84 -7.32 -8.59
CA TYR A 215 31.06 -8.55 -8.51
C TYR A 215 31.91 -9.83 -8.54
N THR A 216 33.23 -9.68 -8.71
CA THR A 216 34.23 -10.77 -8.76
C THR A 216 35.10 -10.84 -7.52
#